data_AF-A0AAJ2DR22-F1
#
_entry.id   AF-A0AAJ2DR22-F1
#
_cell.length_a   1.000
_cell.length_b   1.000
_cell.length_c   1.000
_cell.angle_alpha   90.00
_cell.angle_beta   90.00
_cell.angle_gamma   90.00
#
_symmetry.space_group_name_H-M   'P 1'
#
loop_
_entity.id
_entity.type
_entity.pdbx_description
1 polymer ?
#
loop_
_entity_poly.entity_id
_entity_poly.type
_entity_poly.pdbx_seq_one_letter_code
_entity_poly.pdbx_strand_id
1 'polypeptide(L)'
;MTTVHTITAAETALTLYRYLGTLRNWTNFLGDNIRGEQCVAGYMLMPCAERHDGRSFRPIYAVSDVRAFIENVRRAIPSAGKKTIRTTPLTIDPTKHWRVNRFDRDGSPMARLSATGRAEPFFSMARVSSL
;
A
#
# COMPACT_ATOMS: atom_id res chain seq x y z
N MET A 1 -41.51 1.57 0.21
CA MET A 1 -40.17 1.79 0.82
C MET A 1 -39.39 0.50 0.65
N THR A 2 -38.21 0.54 0.06
CA THR A 2 -37.33 -0.62 -0.12
C THR A 2 -36.18 -0.54 0.88
N THR A 3 -35.97 -1.60 1.65
CA THR A 3 -34.84 -1.69 2.57
C THR A 3 -33.56 -1.95 1.78
N VAL A 4 -32.57 -1.06 1.89
CA VAL A 4 -31.27 -1.19 1.22
C VAL A 4 -30.20 -1.54 2.25
N HIS A 5 -29.43 -2.59 2.01
CA HIS A 5 -28.28 -2.92 2.84
C HIS A 5 -27.10 -2.01 2.46
N THR A 6 -26.59 -1.27 3.44
CA THR A 6 -25.53 -0.26 3.23
C THR A 6 -24.28 -0.59 4.04
N ILE A 7 -23.13 -0.18 3.51
CA ILE A 7 -21.82 -0.25 4.18
C ILE A 7 -21.12 1.11 4.15
N THR A 8 -20.19 1.31 5.07
CA THR A 8 -19.41 2.55 5.17
C THR A 8 -18.37 2.66 4.04
N ALA A 9 -17.83 3.87 3.83
CA ALA A 9 -16.72 4.08 2.89
C ALA A 9 -15.49 3.21 3.21
N ALA A 10 -15.17 3.02 4.50
CA ALA A 10 -14.03 2.20 4.92
C ALA A 10 -14.23 0.71 4.57
N GLU A 11 -15.42 0.17 4.86
CA GLU A 11 -15.79 -1.20 4.49
C GLU A 11 -15.85 -1.38 2.98
N THR A 12 -16.32 -0.37 2.26
CA THR A 12 -16.33 -0.35 0.79
C THR A 12 -14.91 -0.42 0.25
N ALA A 13 -14.00 0.44 0.71
CA ALA A 13 -12.60 0.44 0.29
C ALA A 13 -11.92 -0.92 0.57
N LEU A 14 -12.17 -1.51 1.74
CA LEU A 14 -11.68 -2.84 2.09
C LEU A 14 -12.24 -3.94 1.18
N THR A 15 -13.52 -3.85 0.83
CA THR A 15 -14.18 -4.80 -0.08
C THR A 15 -13.57 -4.70 -1.48
N LEU A 16 -13.42 -3.49 -2.02
CA LEU A 16 -12.77 -3.25 -3.30
C LEU A 16 -11.33 -3.79 -3.30
N TYR A 17 -10.57 -3.55 -2.23
CA TYR A 17 -9.22 -4.09 -2.08
C TYR A 17 -9.19 -5.63 -2.15
N ARG A 18 -10.13 -6.31 -1.45
CA ARG A 18 -10.19 -7.77 -1.41
C ARG A 18 -10.49 -8.39 -2.78
N TYR A 19 -11.40 -7.78 -3.54
CA TYR A 19 -11.88 -8.36 -4.80
C TYR A 19 -11.14 -7.87 -6.05
N LEU A 20 -10.69 -6.62 -6.06
CA LEU A 20 -10.02 -5.99 -7.19
C LEU A 20 -8.51 -5.85 -6.98
N GLY A 21 -8.03 -6.08 -5.75
CA GLY A 21 -6.60 -6.03 -5.41
C GLY A 21 -6.08 -4.60 -5.26
N THR A 22 -4.76 -4.45 -5.41
CA THR A 22 -4.03 -3.18 -5.26
C THR A 22 -4.02 -2.37 -6.55
N LEU A 23 -5.09 -2.39 -7.37
CA LEU A 23 -5.14 -1.59 -8.59
C LEU A 23 -4.92 -0.10 -8.28
N ARG A 24 -5.37 0.34 -7.11
CA ARG A 24 -5.22 1.71 -6.62
C ARG A 24 -5.44 1.81 -5.12
N ASN A 25 -5.24 3.02 -4.59
CA ASN A 25 -5.72 3.37 -3.26
C ASN A 25 -7.24 3.61 -3.31
N TRP A 26 -8.01 2.63 -2.83
CA TRP A 26 -9.47 2.66 -2.88
C TRP A 26 -10.10 3.74 -2.00
N THR A 27 -9.46 4.11 -0.88
CA THR A 27 -9.97 5.18 -0.01
C THR A 27 -9.92 6.53 -0.72
N ASN A 28 -8.79 6.84 -1.37
CA ASN A 28 -8.64 8.06 -2.15
C ASN A 28 -9.60 8.05 -3.35
N PHE A 29 -9.67 6.90 -4.05
CA PHE A 29 -10.61 6.74 -5.16
C PHE A 29 -12.04 7.09 -4.78
N LEU A 30 -12.56 6.59 -3.65
CA LEU A 30 -13.92 6.90 -3.23
C LEU A 30 -14.11 8.40 -2.96
N GLY A 31 -13.11 9.07 -2.38
CA GLY A 31 -13.14 10.52 -2.17
C GLY A 31 -13.15 11.30 -3.49
N ASP A 32 -12.29 10.92 -4.43
CA ASP A 32 -12.15 11.56 -5.74
C ASP A 32 -13.38 11.29 -6.63
N ASN A 33 -14.01 10.10 -6.51
CA ASN A 33 -15.25 9.75 -7.23
C ASN A 33 -16.40 10.67 -6.86
N ILE A 34 -16.54 10.98 -5.57
CA ILE A 34 -17.58 11.89 -5.08
C ILE A 34 -17.41 13.29 -5.69
N ARG A 35 -16.17 13.69 -5.97
CA ARG A 35 -15.84 14.95 -6.65
C ARG A 35 -15.97 14.88 -8.18
N GLY A 36 -16.26 13.70 -8.74
CA GLY A 36 -16.33 13.46 -10.18
C GLY A 36 -14.96 13.46 -10.87
N GLU A 37 -13.86 13.33 -10.12
CA GLU A 37 -12.51 13.50 -10.65
C GLU A 37 -11.94 12.21 -11.25
N GLN A 38 -12.50 11.05 -10.93
CA GLN A 38 -11.91 9.75 -11.29
C GLN A 38 -12.94 8.69 -11.61
N CYS A 39 -12.57 7.75 -12.49
CA CYS A 39 -13.30 6.50 -12.71
C CYS A 39 -12.30 5.33 -12.83
N VAL A 40 -12.79 4.10 -12.79
CA VAL A 40 -12.00 2.88 -13.08
C VAL A 40 -12.61 2.19 -14.27
N ALA A 41 -11.88 2.14 -15.39
CA ALA A 41 -12.37 1.59 -16.65
C ALA A 41 -13.73 2.19 -17.08
N GLY A 42 -13.93 3.50 -16.84
CA GLY A 42 -15.18 4.20 -17.13
C GLY A 42 -16.28 4.03 -16.07
N TYR A 43 -16.08 3.18 -15.05
CA TYR A 43 -17.05 2.97 -13.99
C TYR A 43 -16.77 3.87 -12.78
N MET A 44 -17.82 4.46 -12.24
CA MET A 44 -17.84 5.23 -11.01
C MET A 44 -18.69 4.51 -9.96
N LEU A 45 -18.36 4.71 -8.69
CA LEU A 45 -19.09 4.18 -7.55
C LEU A 45 -19.44 5.36 -6.66
N MET A 46 -20.70 5.77 -6.71
CA MET A 46 -21.22 6.89 -5.95
C MET A 46 -21.86 6.40 -4.64
N PRO A 47 -21.81 7.20 -3.56
CA PRO A 47 -22.57 6.89 -2.36
C PRO A 47 -24.07 6.96 -2.63
N CYS A 48 -24.84 6.09 -1.97
CA CYS A 48 -26.29 6.09 -2.07
C CYS A 48 -26.95 7.04 -1.05
N ALA A 49 -26.22 7.40 0.01
CA ALA A 49 -26.67 8.31 1.06
C ALA A 49 -25.49 8.76 1.93
N GLU A 50 -25.78 9.60 2.92
CA GLU A 50 -24.86 9.95 4.00
C GLU A 50 -25.42 9.51 5.36
N ARG A 51 -24.53 9.10 6.27
CA ARG A 51 -24.87 8.73 7.64
C ARG A 51 -24.04 9.56 8.62
N HIS A 52 -24.69 10.12 9.63
CA HIS A 52 -24.00 10.83 10.71
C HIS A 52 -23.32 9.82 11.65
N ASP A 53 -22.01 9.96 11.87
CA ASP A 53 -21.20 9.07 12.73
C ASP A 53 -21.01 9.59 14.17
N GLY A 54 -21.71 10.67 14.52
CA GLY A 54 -21.57 11.38 15.79
C GLY A 54 -20.63 12.58 15.72
N ARG A 55 -19.82 12.69 14.66
CA ARG A 55 -18.92 13.84 14.42
C ARG A 55 -19.19 14.54 13.09
N SER A 56 -19.56 13.79 12.07
CA SER A 56 -19.73 14.29 10.71
C SER A 56 -20.64 13.38 9.88
N PHE A 57 -21.21 13.93 8.81
CA PHE A 57 -21.85 13.12 7.78
C PHE A 57 -20.79 12.40 6.96
N ARG A 58 -20.97 11.08 6.81
CA ARG A 58 -20.08 10.21 6.05
C ARG A 58 -20.84 9.51 4.94
N PRO A 59 -20.25 9.38 3.75
CA PRO A 59 -20.87 8.65 2.65
C PRO A 59 -21.04 7.17 3.00
N ILE A 60 -22.19 6.61 2.63
CA ILE A 60 -22.50 5.19 2.71
C ILE A 60 -22.88 4.66 1.32
N TYR A 61 -22.59 3.39 1.09
CA TYR A 61 -22.72 2.72 -0.20
C TYR A 61 -23.67 1.54 -0.09
N ALA A 62 -24.52 1.36 -1.09
CA ALA A 62 -25.37 0.18 -1.17
C ALA A 62 -24.52 -1.04 -1.52
N VAL A 63 -24.72 -2.15 -0.81
CA VAL A 63 -23.97 -3.39 -1.05
C VAL A 63 -24.20 -3.93 -2.47
N SER A 64 -25.39 -3.71 -3.03
CA SER A 64 -25.72 -4.03 -4.43
C SER A 64 -24.80 -3.32 -5.42
N ASP A 65 -24.60 -2.02 -5.21
CA ASP A 65 -23.89 -1.15 -6.15
C ASP A 65 -22.39 -1.44 -6.11
N VAL A 66 -21.86 -1.71 -4.91
CA VAL A 66 -20.48 -2.15 -4.73
C VAL A 66 -20.22 -3.47 -5.46
N ARG A 67 -21.15 -4.44 -5.40
CA ARG A 67 -21.03 -5.72 -6.12
C ARG A 67 -21.08 -5.51 -7.64
N ALA A 68 -22.05 -4.74 -8.12
CA ALA A 68 -22.17 -4.42 -9.55
C ALA A 68 -20.91 -3.72 -10.07
N PHE A 69 -20.36 -2.76 -9.31
CA PHE A 69 -19.11 -2.09 -9.64
C PHE A 69 -17.94 -3.08 -9.75
N ILE A 70 -17.79 -3.99 -8.79
CA ILE A 70 -16.73 -5.01 -8.82
C ILE A 70 -16.86 -5.90 -10.06
N GLU A 71 -18.07 -6.36 -10.38
CA GLU A 71 -18.32 -7.21 -11.54
C GLU A 71 -17.96 -6.48 -12.85
N ASN A 72 -18.40 -5.23 -12.99
CA ASN A 72 -18.10 -4.40 -14.15
C ASN A 72 -16.60 -4.16 -14.32
N VAL A 73 -15.89 -3.84 -13.23
CA VAL A 73 -14.44 -3.66 -13.26
C VAL A 73 -13.71 -4.96 -13.61
N ARG A 74 -14.14 -6.12 -13.08
CA ARG A 74 -13.52 -7.42 -13.40
C ARG A 74 -13.76 -7.82 -14.86
N ARG A 75 -14.92 -7.48 -15.43
CA ARG A 75 -15.19 -7.70 -16.86
C ARG A 75 -14.31 -6.83 -17.74
N ALA A 76 -14.11 -5.56 -17.37
CA ALA A 76 -13.27 -4.64 -18.13
C ALA A 76 -11.77 -4.89 -17.94
N ILE A 77 -11.36 -5.36 -16.77
CA ILE A 77 -9.97 -5.65 -16.41
C ILE A 77 -9.92 -7.09 -15.86
N PRO A 78 -9.79 -8.11 -16.72
CA PRO A 78 -9.73 -9.51 -16.28
C PRO A 78 -8.56 -9.83 -15.35
N SER A 79 -7.49 -9.03 -15.40
CA SER A 79 -6.35 -9.12 -14.48
C SER A 79 -6.60 -8.48 -13.11
N ALA A 80 -7.74 -7.80 -12.92
CA ALA A 80 -8.17 -7.27 -11.64
C ALA A 80 -8.50 -8.43 -10.69
N GLY A 81 -7.76 -8.51 -9.59
CA GLY A 81 -7.93 -9.60 -8.65
C GLY A 81 -6.73 -9.78 -7.73
N LYS A 82 -6.85 -10.80 -6.89
CA LYS A 82 -5.89 -11.13 -5.84
C LYS A 82 -4.55 -11.51 -6.48
N LYS A 83 -3.59 -10.56 -6.51
CA LYS A 83 -2.19 -10.90 -6.77
C LYS A 83 -1.73 -11.85 -5.66
N THR A 84 -1.17 -12.99 -6.04
CA THR A 84 -0.53 -13.90 -5.10
C THR A 84 0.52 -13.14 -4.31
N ILE A 85 0.45 -13.21 -2.97
CA ILE A 85 1.49 -12.64 -2.11
C ILE A 85 2.77 -13.41 -2.43
N ARG A 86 3.76 -12.71 -2.99
CA ARG A 86 5.10 -13.28 -3.17
C ARG A 86 5.79 -13.22 -1.82
N THR A 87 5.93 -14.37 -1.18
CA THR A 87 6.68 -14.51 0.07
C THR A 87 8.15 -14.76 -0.25
N THR A 88 9.06 -14.04 0.42
CA THR A 88 10.48 -14.35 0.39
C THR A 88 10.85 -15.03 1.72
N PRO A 89 11.42 -16.25 1.70
CA PRO A 89 11.87 -16.89 2.93
C PRO A 89 13.08 -16.14 3.49
N LEU A 90 13.01 -15.72 4.75
CA LEU A 90 14.11 -15.05 5.46
C LEU A 90 14.40 -15.81 6.76
N THR A 91 15.67 -16.09 7.03
CA THR A 91 16.11 -16.73 8.27
C THR A 91 16.20 -15.68 9.39
N ILE A 92 15.10 -15.48 10.10
CA ILE A 92 14.99 -14.49 11.18
C ILE A 92 15.33 -15.14 12.52
N ASP A 93 16.16 -14.45 13.32
CA ASP A 93 16.34 -14.79 14.73
C ASP A 93 15.31 -14.01 15.58
N PRO A 94 14.29 -14.68 16.14
CA PRO A 94 13.21 -14.02 16.88
C PRO A 94 13.67 -13.47 18.23
N THR A 95 14.85 -13.87 18.73
CA THR A 95 15.40 -13.39 20.00
C THR A 95 16.05 -12.01 19.86
N LYS A 96 16.27 -11.55 18.63
CA LYS A 96 16.93 -10.28 18.32
C LYS A 96 15.93 -9.19 17.92
N HIS A 97 16.23 -7.95 18.30
CA HIS A 97 15.45 -6.79 17.90
C HIS A 97 15.42 -6.63 16.37
N TRP A 98 14.27 -6.27 15.79
CA TRP A 98 14.04 -6.24 14.33
C TRP A 98 15.10 -5.44 13.53
N ARG A 99 15.65 -4.37 14.10
CA ARG A 99 16.74 -3.57 13.49
C ARG A 99 18.03 -4.33 13.23
N VAL A 100 18.23 -5.50 13.85
CA VAL A 100 19.40 -6.39 13.68
C VAL A 100 19.16 -7.42 12.59
N ASN A 101 17.91 -7.86 12.39
CA ASN A 101 17.50 -8.79 11.34
C ASN A 101 17.40 -8.06 9.99
N ARG A 102 18.55 -7.74 9.38
CA ARG A 102 18.65 -7.02 8.10
C ARG A 102 19.00 -7.97 6.98
N PHE A 103 18.29 -7.84 5.88
CA PHE A 103 18.49 -8.63 4.67
C PHE A 103 18.54 -7.71 3.46
N ASP A 104 19.24 -8.11 2.41
CA ASP A 104 19.22 -7.43 1.11
C ASP A 104 17.96 -7.79 0.30
N ARG A 105 17.90 -7.35 -0.96
CA ARG A 105 16.77 -7.62 -1.86
C ARG A 105 16.57 -9.11 -2.15
N ASP A 106 17.65 -9.89 -2.11
CA ASP A 106 17.65 -11.33 -2.45
C ASP A 106 17.48 -12.21 -1.20
N GLY A 107 17.46 -11.60 -0.01
CA GLY A 107 17.23 -12.25 1.27
C GLY A 107 18.51 -12.64 2.01
N SER A 108 19.67 -12.18 1.57
CA SER A 108 20.96 -12.47 2.23
C SER A 108 21.13 -11.57 3.47
N PRO A 109 21.61 -12.11 4.61
CA PRO A 109 21.86 -11.31 5.80
C PRO A 109 22.90 -10.21 5.55
N MET A 110 22.59 -8.97 5.90
CA MET A 110 23.53 -7.86 5.83
C MET A 110 24.17 -7.60 7.19
N ALA A 111 25.49 -7.76 7.27
CA ALA A 111 26.26 -7.28 8.41
C ALA A 111 26.14 -5.75 8.52
N ARG A 112 26.19 -5.22 9.75
CA ARG A 112 26.44 -3.78 9.91
C ARG A 112 27.83 -3.50 9.33
N LEU A 113 27.92 -2.55 8.40
CA LEU A 113 29.16 -1.82 8.20
C LEU A 113 29.48 -1.14 9.54
N SER A 114 30.37 -1.75 10.31
CA SER A 114 31.01 -1.08 11.43
C SER A 114 31.73 0.12 10.82
N ALA A 115 31.32 1.33 11.19
CA ALA A 115 32.14 2.51 10.97
C ALA A 115 33.38 2.37 11.87
N THR A 116 34.38 1.62 11.40
CA THR A 116 35.65 1.45 12.08
C THR A 116 36.71 1.36 11.00
N GLY A 117 37.10 2.54 10.53
CA GLY A 117 38.10 2.71 9.49
C GLY A 117 38.46 4.19 9.32
N ARG A 118 38.60 4.93 10.43
CA ARG A 118 39.34 6.20 10.40
C ARG A 118 40.82 5.80 10.33
N ALA A 119 41.29 5.53 9.12
CA ALA A 119 42.71 5.47 8.84
C ALA A 119 43.22 6.91 8.92
N GLU A 120 43.73 7.29 10.09
CA GLU A 120 44.56 8.49 10.24
C GLU A 120 45.74 8.37 9.27
N PRO A 121 45.96 9.32 8.34
CA PRO A 121 47.16 9.30 7.53
C PRO A 121 48.36 9.60 8.42
N PHE A 122 49.21 8.58 8.60
CA PHE A 122 50.57 8.70 9.09
C PHE A 122 51.31 9.73 8.22
N PHE A 123 51.59 10.92 8.76
CA PHE A 123 52.52 11.86 8.15
C PHE A 123 53.94 11.27 8.23
N SER A 124 54.35 10.58 7.17
CA SER A 124 55.76 10.24 6.95
C SER A 124 56.43 11.43 6.28
N MET A 125 57.19 12.21 7.07
CA MET A 125 58.17 13.14 6.53
C MET A 125 59.33 12.34 5.92
N ALA A 126 59.44 12.36 4.60
CA ALA A 126 60.68 12.07 3.91
C ALA A 126 61.01 13.24 2.96
N ARG A 127 62.17 13.84 3.22
CA ARG A 127 62.88 14.80 2.38
C ARG A 127 63.04 14.26 0.94
N VAL A 128 63.22 15.16 -0.03
CA VAL A 128 64.49 15.34 -0.79
C VAL A 128 64.27 16.32 -1.97
N SER A 129 65.10 17.38 -1.94
CA SER A 129 65.85 18.10 -2.97
C SER A 129 65.29 18.49 -4.35
N SER A 130 65.82 19.65 -4.79
CA SER A 130 66.08 20.18 -6.15
C SER A 130 65.30 21.48 -6.40
N LEU A 131 65.88 22.59 -6.84
CA LEU A 131 67.21 22.97 -7.33
C LEU A 131 67.36 24.49 -7.09
#